data_AF-A0A2S5DCJ0-F1
#
_entry.id   AF-A0A2S5DCJ0-F1
#
_cell.length_a   1.000
_cell.length_b   1.000
_cell.length_c   1.000
_cell.angle_alpha   90.00
_cell.angle_beta   90.00
_cell.angle_gamma   90.00
#
_symmetry.space_group_name_H-M   'P 1'
#
loop_
_entity.id
_entity.type
_entity.pdbx_description
1 polymer ?
#
loop_
_entity_poly.entity_id
_entity_poly.type
_entity_poly.pdbx_seq_one_letter_code
_entity_poly.pdbx_strand_id
1 'polypeptide(L)'
;MTKRSQRILADMKILQDSGKLAASVHSRYGDDYALIGAGGIPYARIHQLGGKAGKGRKVSIPARPYLPFTPSLKLQPEAEKALLKTGMDYLRRAAE
;
A
#
# COMPACT_ATOMS: atom_id res chain seq x y z
N MET A 1 -30.24 -17.01 -0.84
CA MET A 1 -29.63 -15.68 -1.10
C MET A 1 -30.69 -14.75 -1.65
N THR A 2 -30.70 -13.48 -1.25
CA THR A 2 -31.66 -12.49 -1.75
C THR A 2 -31.17 -11.90 -3.08
N LYS A 3 -32.07 -11.36 -3.92
CA LYS A 3 -31.69 -10.67 -5.18
C LYS A 3 -30.63 -9.58 -4.95
N ARG A 4 -30.70 -8.89 -3.80
CA ARG A 4 -29.71 -7.89 -3.37
C ARG A 4 -28.34 -8.51 -3.11
N SER A 5 -28.25 -9.67 -2.44
CA SER A 5 -26.96 -10.31 -2.14
C SER A 5 -26.28 -10.85 -3.41
N GLN A 6 -27.05 -11.36 -4.37
CA GLN A 6 -26.52 -11.81 -5.67
C GLN A 6 -25.90 -10.67 -6.46
N ARG A 7 -26.55 -9.49 -6.46
CA ARG A 7 -26.03 -8.29 -7.14
C ARG A 7 -24.75 -7.76 -6.48
N ILE A 8 -24.65 -7.80 -5.15
CA ILE A 8 -23.43 -7.42 -4.43
C ILE A 8 -22.29 -8.38 -4.78
N LEU A 9 -22.52 -9.69 -4.77
CA LEU A 9 -21.50 -10.68 -5.11
C LEU A 9 -20.99 -10.57 -6.54
N ALA A 10 -21.85 -10.22 -7.50
CA ALA A 10 -21.45 -9.99 -8.88
C ALA A 10 -20.53 -8.76 -9.04
N ASP A 11 -20.61 -7.79 -8.12
CA ASP A 11 -19.85 -6.55 -8.15
C ASP A 11 -18.58 -6.60 -7.26
N MET A 12 -18.43 -7.66 -6.44
CA MET A 12 -17.26 -7.83 -5.59
C MET A 12 -16.05 -8.31 -6.39
N LYS A 13 -14.89 -7.72 -6.11
CA LYS A 13 -13.61 -8.22 -6.62
C LYS A 13 -13.15 -9.44 -5.83
N ILE A 14 -12.75 -10.49 -6.55
CA ILE A 14 -12.16 -11.69 -5.96
C ILE A 14 -10.93 -11.26 -5.14
N LEU A 15 -10.80 -11.82 -3.92
CA LEU A 15 -9.75 -11.50 -2.93
C LEU A 15 -9.81 -10.08 -2.34
N GLN A 16 -10.93 -9.36 -2.45
CA GLN A 16 -11.16 -8.13 -1.70
C GLN A 16 -12.29 -8.30 -0.67
N ASP A 17 -12.01 -7.88 0.56
CA ASP A 17 -13.01 -7.82 1.64
C ASP A 17 -13.77 -6.48 1.59
N SER A 18 -13.28 -5.47 2.33
CA SER A 18 -13.94 -4.16 2.47
C SER A 18 -13.21 -3.02 1.76
N GLY A 19 -12.02 -3.27 1.21
CA GLY A 19 -11.20 -2.25 0.53
C GLY A 19 -10.60 -1.18 1.45
N LYS A 20 -10.89 -1.21 2.76
CA LYS A 20 -10.43 -0.19 3.72
C LYS A 20 -8.91 -0.01 3.70
N LEU A 21 -8.15 -1.10 3.64
CA LEU A 21 -6.69 -1.03 3.55
C LEU A 21 -6.22 -0.27 2.31
N ALA A 22 -6.80 -0.57 1.15
CA ALA A 22 -6.46 0.10 -0.09
C ALA A 22 -6.80 1.59 -0.02
N ALA A 23 -7.97 1.93 0.54
CA ALA A 23 -8.40 3.32 0.74
C ALA A 23 -7.55 4.08 1.77
N SER A 24 -6.79 3.38 2.63
CA SER A 24 -5.93 4.00 3.65
C SER A 24 -4.56 4.44 3.13
N VAL A 25 -4.19 3.99 1.93
CA VAL A 25 -2.93 4.37 1.29
C VAL A 25 -3.07 5.80 0.79
N HIS A 26 -2.19 6.67 1.26
CA HIS A 26 -2.16 8.08 0.87
C HIS A 26 -0.73 8.50 0.53
N SER A 27 -0.65 9.47 -0.37
CA SER A 27 0.59 10.12 -0.73
C SER A 27 0.56 11.59 -0.30
N ARG A 28 1.74 12.15 -0.05
CA ARG A 28 1.97 13.58 0.12
C ARG A 28 3.22 13.96 -0.63
N TYR A 29 3.30 15.18 -1.11
CA TYR A 29 4.49 15.69 -1.79
C TYR A 29 4.66 17.18 -1.50
N GLY A 30 5.89 17.66 -1.66
CA GLY A 30 6.29 19.06 -1.59
C GLY A 30 7.47 19.31 -2.51
N ASP A 31 8.12 20.45 -2.35
CA ASP A 31 9.19 20.89 -3.24
C ASP A 31 10.45 19.99 -3.17
N ASP A 32 10.69 19.38 -2.01
CA ASP A 32 11.87 18.56 -1.71
C ASP A 32 11.54 17.14 -1.25
N TYR A 33 10.26 16.73 -1.24
CA TYR A 33 9.86 15.41 -0.77
C TYR A 33 8.69 14.79 -1.52
N ALA A 34 8.68 13.46 -1.53
CA ALA A 34 7.53 12.63 -1.86
C ALA A 34 7.38 11.55 -0.78
N LEU A 35 6.17 11.39 -0.25
CA LEU A 35 5.83 10.48 0.82
C LEU A 35 4.69 9.57 0.39
N ILE A 36 4.80 8.29 0.75
CA ILE A 36 3.72 7.31 0.65
C ILE A 36 3.57 6.58 1.98
N GLY A 37 2.34 6.41 2.43
CA GLY A 37 2.03 5.75 3.70
C GLY A 37 0.65 5.13 3.71
N ALA A 38 0.43 4.25 4.68
CA ALA A 38 -0.88 3.68 4.98
C ALA A 38 -1.18 3.87 6.47
N GLY A 39 -2.37 4.37 6.80
CA GLY A 39 -2.68 4.81 8.17
C GLY A 39 -4.16 4.76 8.50
N GLY A 40 -4.51 5.00 9.77
CA GLY A 40 -5.91 5.03 10.21
C GLY A 40 -6.58 3.67 10.39
N ILE A 41 -5.87 2.56 10.15
CA ILE A 41 -6.38 1.21 10.37
C ILE A 41 -5.37 0.38 11.18
N PRO A 42 -5.78 -0.27 12.30
CA PRO A 42 -4.86 -0.96 13.20
C PRO A 42 -3.98 -2.05 12.56
N TYR A 43 -4.50 -2.72 11.53
CA TYR A 43 -3.81 -3.84 10.88
C TYR A 43 -2.88 -3.40 9.73
N ALA A 44 -2.90 -2.13 9.30
CA ALA A 44 -2.08 -1.65 8.17
C ALA A 44 -0.59 -1.85 8.42
N ARG A 45 -0.11 -1.50 9.63
CA ARG A 45 1.29 -1.72 10.05
C ARG A 45 1.64 -3.20 10.16
N ILE A 46 0.77 -4.00 10.79
CA ILE A 46 0.99 -5.44 10.98
C ILE A 46 1.06 -6.16 9.63
N HIS A 47 0.25 -5.76 8.65
CA HIS A 47 0.35 -6.30 7.30
C HIS A 47 1.69 -5.87 6.64
N GLN A 48 2.12 -4.61 6.74
CA GLN A 48 3.37 -4.19 6.10
C GLN A 48 4.62 -4.83 6.71
N LEU A 49 4.71 -4.87 8.04
CA LEU A 49 5.94 -5.22 8.77
C LEU A 49 5.88 -6.55 9.51
N GLY A 50 4.72 -7.20 9.55
CA GLY A 50 4.46 -8.31 10.46
C GLY A 50 4.35 -7.83 11.92
N GLY A 51 4.18 -8.78 12.83
CA GLY A 51 4.28 -8.50 14.26
C GLY A 51 3.40 -9.39 15.12
N LYS A 52 3.29 -9.00 16.39
CA LYS A 52 2.49 -9.70 17.38
C LYS A 52 1.09 -9.10 17.47
N ALA A 53 0.07 -9.95 17.49
CA ALA A 53 -1.34 -9.57 17.49
C ALA A 53 -2.17 -10.45 18.46
N GLY A 54 -3.47 -10.14 18.57
CA GLY A 54 -4.42 -10.84 19.43
C GLY A 54 -4.33 -10.47 20.91
N LYS A 55 -5.14 -11.15 21.74
CA LYS A 55 -5.19 -10.92 23.20
C LYS A 55 -3.82 -11.23 23.81
N GLY A 56 -3.21 -10.24 24.45
CA GLY A 56 -1.88 -10.36 25.04
C GLY A 56 -0.73 -10.53 24.03
N ARG A 57 -0.93 -10.16 22.75
CA ARG A 57 0.13 -10.22 21.70
C ARG A 57 0.74 -11.62 21.51
N LYS A 58 -0.06 -12.68 21.69
CA LYS A 58 0.41 -14.08 21.62
C LYS A 58 0.55 -14.59 20.18
N VAL A 59 -0.20 -14.03 19.23
CA VAL A 59 -0.22 -14.51 17.83
C VAL A 59 0.86 -13.79 17.03
N SER A 60 1.65 -14.54 16.27
CA SER A 60 2.65 -13.99 15.34
C SER A 60 2.06 -13.94 13.93
N ILE A 61 1.91 -12.74 13.37
CA ILE A 61 1.44 -12.53 12.00
C ILE A 61 2.66 -12.22 11.11
N PRO A 62 2.89 -12.97 10.03
CA PRO A 62 3.97 -12.69 9.09
C PRO A 62 3.71 -11.41 8.30
N ALA A 63 4.77 -10.74 7.86
CA ALA A 63 4.68 -9.57 6.99
C ALA A 63 4.06 -9.96 5.62
N ARG A 64 3.19 -9.08 5.12
CA ARG A 64 2.57 -9.07 3.80
C ARG A 64 2.75 -7.68 3.20
N PRO A 65 3.98 -7.30 2.79
CA PRO A 65 4.27 -5.95 2.33
C PRO A 65 3.45 -5.60 1.09
N TYR A 66 2.83 -4.42 1.10
CA TYR A 66 2.04 -3.89 -0.02
C TYR A 66 2.48 -2.48 -0.43
N LEU A 67 3.35 -1.84 0.36
CA LEU A 67 4.02 -0.60 -0.02
C LEU A 67 5.38 -0.90 -0.66
N PRO A 68 5.88 -0.01 -1.56
CA PRO A 68 7.09 -0.23 -2.35
C PRO A 68 8.39 -0.03 -1.56
N PHE A 69 8.39 -0.32 -0.25
CA PHE A 69 9.57 -0.23 0.61
C PHE A 69 9.66 -1.40 1.59
N THR A 70 10.89 -1.75 1.95
CA THR A 70 11.21 -2.78 2.93
C THR A 70 11.06 -2.26 4.37
N PRO A 71 11.07 -3.14 5.39
CA PRO A 71 11.14 -2.71 6.79
C PRO A 71 12.33 -1.78 7.12
N SER A 72 13.41 -1.85 6.34
CA SER A 72 14.58 -0.96 6.44
C SER A 72 14.43 0.37 5.69
N LEU A 73 13.21 0.69 5.23
CA LEU A 73 12.88 1.89 4.46
C LEU A 73 13.64 2.00 3.13
N LYS A 74 14.11 0.88 2.59
CA LYS A 74 14.70 0.85 1.25
C LYS A 74 13.62 0.61 0.22
N LEU A 75 13.65 1.36 -0.87
CA LEU A 75 12.76 1.13 -2.00
C LEU A 75 13.05 -0.23 -2.63
N GLN A 76 12.01 -0.84 -3.20
CA GLN A 76 12.19 -2.00 -4.07
C GLN A 76 12.90 -1.55 -5.36
N PRO A 77 13.79 -2.37 -5.95
CA PRO A 77 14.55 -2.00 -7.14
C PRO A 77 13.68 -1.54 -8.32
N GLU A 78 12.51 -2.13 -8.46
CA GLU A 78 11.53 -1.80 -9.50
C GLU A 78 10.95 -0.40 -9.29
N ALA A 79 10.63 -0.05 -8.03
CA ALA A 79 10.12 1.26 -7.67
C ALA A 79 11.19 2.35 -7.85
N GLU A 80 12.44 2.06 -7.47
CA GLU A 80 13.58 2.95 -7.68
C GLU A 80 13.78 3.26 -9.17
N LYS A 81 13.81 2.22 -10.02
CA LYS A 81 13.92 2.38 -11.47
C LYS A 81 12.78 3.21 -12.05
N ALA A 82 11.54 3.00 -11.58
CA ALA A 82 10.38 3.75 -12.03
C ALA A 82 10.47 5.25 -11.68
N LEU A 83 10.95 5.56 -10.47
CA LEU A 83 11.18 6.95 -10.05
C LEU A 83 12.29 7.62 -10.86
N LEU A 84 13.44 6.95 -11.01
CA LEU A 84 14.56 7.45 -11.81
C LEU A 84 14.13 7.73 -13.25
N LYS A 85 13.39 6.78 -13.87
CA LYS A 85 12.85 6.97 -15.21
C LYS A 85 11.96 8.21 -15.29
N THR A 86 11.04 8.37 -14.35
CA THR A 86 10.11 9.51 -14.32
C THR A 86 10.86 10.84 -14.18
N GLY A 87 11.87 10.90 -13.29
CA GLY A 87 12.71 12.07 -13.11
C GLY A 87 13.52 12.41 -14.37
N MET A 88 14.15 11.42 -15.01
CA MET A 88 14.91 11.62 -16.24
C MET A 88 14.02 12.06 -17.42
N ASP A 89 12.83 11.48 -17.55
CA ASP A 89 11.86 11.85 -18.58
C ASP A 89 11.40 13.30 -18.41
N TYR A 90 11.17 13.74 -17.17
CA TYR A 90 10.83 15.14 -16.86
C TYR A 90 11.97 16.10 -17.22
N LEU A 91 13.21 15.79 -16.81
CA LEU A 91 14.38 16.61 -17.11
C LEU A 91 14.63 16.73 -18.62
N ARG A 92 14.45 15.65 -19.38
CA ARG A 92 14.57 15.69 -20.85
C ARG A 92 13.53 16.62 -21.46
N ARG A 93 12.26 16.53 -21.04
CA ARG A 93 11.19 17.39 -21.54
C ARG A 93 11.37 18.87 -21.17
N ALA A 94 11.98 19.16 -20.02
CA ALA A 94 12.22 20.52 -19.58
C ALA A 94 13.43 21.19 -20.28
N ALA A 95 14.29 20.38 -20.94
CA ALA A 95 15.45 20.86 -21.68
C ALA A 95 15.16 21.12 -23.17
N GLU A 96 13.99 20.67 -23.66
CA GLU A 96 13.43 21.00 -24.98
C GLU A 96 12.70 22.35 -24.93
#